data_AF-O27013-F1
#
_entry.id   AF-O27013-F1
#
_cell.length_a   1.000
_cell.length_b   1.000
_cell.length_c   1.000
_cell.angle_alpha   90.00
_cell.angle_beta   90.00
_cell.angle_gamma   90.00
#
_symmetry.space_group_name_H-M   'P 1'
#
loop_
_entity.id
_entity.type
_entity.pdbx_description
1 polymer ?
#
loop_
_entity_poly.entity_id
_entity_poly.type
_entity_poly.pdbx_seq_one_letter_code
_entity_poly.pdbx_strand_id
1 'polypeptide(L)'
;MKINKIHTLTALITLMGLFATLSGLLDQNTYINDSLSATAQMMGQDLVTLTTGIPLIIISAYLSRSSAKARLLWMGGMFYFTYTYASMAFLASYNSLFLLYVGILALSLYGLMGELFTTTYRVNVDDKKSGFTAIYLTLTGLMLAAMWIKMITDSLITGMAPGP
;
A
#
# COMPACT_ATOMS: atom_id res chain seq x y z
N MET A 1 19.08 -7.48 6.57
CA MET A 1 19.60 -6.09 6.72
C MET A 1 19.98 -5.72 8.18
N LYS A 2 20.86 -4.73 8.41
CA LYS A 2 21.17 -4.24 9.79
C LYS A 2 19.99 -3.45 10.37
N ILE A 3 19.80 -3.54 11.70
CA ILE A 3 18.70 -2.87 12.42
C ILE A 3 18.65 -1.36 12.17
N ASN A 4 19.79 -0.65 12.14
CA ASN A 4 19.78 0.80 11.90
C ASN A 4 19.15 1.17 10.56
N LYS A 5 19.40 0.38 9.50
CA LYS A 5 18.77 0.61 8.18
C LYS A 5 17.26 0.38 8.22
N ILE A 6 16.78 -0.60 8.97
CA ILE A 6 15.34 -0.85 9.17
C ILE A 6 14.67 0.40 9.75
N HIS A 7 15.25 0.97 10.81
CA HIS A 7 14.72 2.19 11.44
C HIS A 7 14.78 3.40 10.49
N THR A 8 15.88 3.59 9.76
CA THR A 8 16.00 4.68 8.77
C THR A 8 14.94 4.58 7.67
N LEU A 9 14.77 3.41 7.04
CA LEU A 9 13.74 3.23 6.00
C LEU A 9 12.33 3.45 6.57
N THR A 10 12.07 2.92 7.76
CA THR A 10 10.77 3.09 8.43
C THR A 10 10.49 4.57 8.69
N ALA A 11 11.45 5.33 9.21
CA ALA A 11 11.28 6.75 9.48
C ALA A 11 11.00 7.54 8.20
N LEU A 12 11.77 7.30 7.13
CA LEU A 12 11.57 7.97 5.84
C LEU A 12 10.18 7.66 5.26
N ILE A 13 9.81 6.39 5.18
CA ILE A 13 8.51 5.97 4.63
C ILE A 13 7.36 6.47 5.50
N THR A 14 7.51 6.48 6.83
CA THR A 14 6.50 7.02 7.74
C THR A 14 6.27 8.51 7.48
N LEU A 15 7.33 9.31 7.43
CA LEU A 15 7.20 10.76 7.23
C LEU A 15 6.61 11.09 5.86
N MET A 16 7.11 10.42 4.81
CA MET A 16 6.60 10.59 3.45
C MET A 16 5.14 10.09 3.33
N GLY A 17 4.82 8.96 3.95
CA GLY A 17 3.48 8.39 3.96
C GLY A 17 2.48 9.23 4.75
N LEU A 18 2.87 9.80 5.89
CA LEU A 18 2.05 10.75 6.63
C LEU A 18 1.73 11.97 5.76
N PHE A 19 2.74 12.53 5.09
CA PHE A 19 2.52 13.68 4.21
C PHE A 19 1.58 13.32 3.05
N ALA A 20 1.85 12.21 2.35
CA ALA A 20 1.02 11.75 1.23
C ALA A 20 -0.45 11.54 1.64
N THR A 21 -0.68 10.80 2.72
CA THR A 21 -2.04 10.47 3.19
C THR A 21 -2.78 11.68 3.74
N LEU A 22 -2.11 12.59 4.45
CA LEU A 22 -2.74 13.82 4.93
C LEU A 22 -3.07 14.77 3.77
N SER A 23 -2.21 14.87 2.76
CA SER A 23 -2.50 15.65 1.56
C SER A 23 -3.69 15.06 0.79
N GLY A 24 -3.74 13.75 0.56
CA GLY A 24 -4.87 13.11 -0.12
C GLY A 24 -6.20 13.22 0.62
N LEU A 25 -6.18 13.20 1.96
CA LEU A 25 -7.38 13.32 2.77
C LEU A 25 -7.87 14.76 2.99
N LEU A 26 -6.96 15.73 3.07
CA LEU A 26 -7.27 17.11 3.47
C LEU A 26 -7.26 18.11 2.30
N ASP A 27 -6.44 17.90 1.28
CA ASP A 27 -6.37 18.77 0.10
C ASP A 27 -7.19 18.19 -1.05
N GLN A 28 -8.30 18.86 -1.35
CA GLN A 28 -9.23 18.49 -2.42
C GLN A 28 -8.59 18.55 -3.82
N ASN A 29 -7.45 19.24 -3.97
CA ASN A 29 -6.75 19.33 -5.25
C ASN A 29 -5.88 18.10 -5.56
N THR A 30 -5.60 17.24 -4.57
CA THR A 30 -4.68 16.11 -4.73
C THR A 30 -5.14 15.12 -5.81
N TYR A 31 -6.44 14.82 -5.82
CA TYR A 31 -7.07 13.83 -6.71
C TYR A 31 -8.08 14.44 -7.68
N ILE A 32 -8.00 15.76 -7.94
CA ILE A 32 -9.00 16.49 -8.73
C ILE A 32 -9.10 16.00 -10.19
N ASN A 33 -8.03 15.38 -10.70
CA ASN A 33 -7.97 14.87 -12.07
C ASN A 33 -8.46 13.42 -12.21
N ASP A 34 -8.78 12.75 -11.11
CA ASP A 34 -9.24 11.37 -11.07
C ASP A 34 -10.78 11.29 -10.95
N SER A 35 -11.40 10.20 -11.41
CA SER A 35 -12.85 10.02 -11.27
C SER A 35 -13.26 10.04 -9.81
N LEU A 36 -14.54 10.32 -9.59
CA LEU A 36 -15.16 10.17 -8.28
C LEU A 36 -14.92 8.78 -7.67
N SER A 37 -14.94 7.72 -8.50
CA SER A 37 -14.72 6.35 -8.06
C SER A 37 -13.25 6.08 -7.70
N ALA A 38 -12.30 6.59 -8.48
CA ALA A 38 -10.88 6.46 -8.17
C ALA A 38 -10.50 7.28 -6.94
N THR A 39 -10.96 8.54 -6.86
CA THR A 39 -10.76 9.41 -5.70
C THR A 39 -11.27 8.79 -4.41
N ALA A 40 -12.48 8.23 -4.41
CA ALA A 40 -13.02 7.54 -3.25
C ALA A 40 -12.15 6.33 -2.81
N GLN A 41 -11.61 5.57 -3.76
CA GLN A 41 -10.71 4.46 -3.47
C GLN A 41 -9.36 4.93 -2.92
N MET A 42 -8.77 5.98 -3.51
CA MET A 42 -7.50 6.55 -3.07
C MET A 42 -7.60 7.14 -1.66
N MET A 43 -8.66 7.91 -1.38
CA MET A 43 -8.90 8.42 -0.02
C MET A 43 -9.17 7.28 0.99
N GLY A 44 -9.88 6.23 0.57
CA GLY A 44 -10.05 5.03 1.38
C GLY A 44 -8.72 4.33 1.70
N GLN A 45 -7.85 4.22 0.69
CA GLN A 45 -6.50 3.69 0.82
C GLN A 45 -5.61 4.57 1.73
N ASP A 46 -5.73 5.89 1.65
CA ASP A 46 -5.01 6.81 2.53
C ASP A 46 -5.42 6.66 3.98
N LEU A 47 -6.72 6.53 4.23
CA LEU A 47 -7.24 6.31 5.58
C LEU A 47 -6.67 5.01 6.16
N VAL A 48 -6.71 3.90 5.42
CA VAL A 48 -6.12 2.62 5.85
C VAL A 48 -4.61 2.73 6.06
N THR A 49 -3.91 3.47 5.18
CA THR A 49 -2.47 3.68 5.29
C THR A 49 -2.15 4.45 6.58
N LEU A 50 -2.92 5.50 6.88
CA LEU A 50 -2.75 6.34 8.07
C LEU A 50 -3.08 5.58 9.37
N THR A 51 -4.20 4.87 9.42
CA THR A 51 -4.69 4.22 10.65
C THR A 51 -4.08 2.84 10.89
N THR A 52 -3.58 2.17 9.86
CA THR A 52 -3.13 0.78 9.95
C THR A 52 -1.74 0.59 9.37
N GLY A 53 -1.50 1.04 8.14
CA GLY A 53 -0.20 0.88 7.47
C GLY A 53 0.97 1.49 8.26
N ILE A 54 0.85 2.77 8.62
CA ILE A 54 1.88 3.51 9.34
C ILE A 54 2.11 2.94 10.76
N PRO A 55 1.09 2.76 11.60
CA PRO A 55 1.27 2.11 12.91
C PRO A 55 1.91 0.72 12.80
N LEU A 56 1.51 -0.08 11.81
CA LEU A 56 2.07 -1.41 11.58
C LEU A 56 3.58 -1.34 11.31
N ILE A 57 4.05 -0.47 10.41
CA ILE A 57 5.49 -0.41 10.08
C ILE A 57 6.32 0.11 11.26
N ILE A 58 5.81 1.07 12.03
CA ILE A 58 6.52 1.62 13.20
C ILE A 58 6.66 0.53 14.27
N ILE A 59 5.56 -0.11 14.65
CA ILE A 59 5.52 -1.10 15.73
C ILE A 59 6.37 -2.33 15.34
N SER A 60 6.19 -2.82 14.11
CA SER A 60 6.96 -3.97 13.62
C SER A 60 8.46 -3.68 13.50
N ALA A 61 8.85 -2.48 13.04
CA ALA A 61 10.25 -2.06 13.01
C ALA A 61 10.86 -2.02 14.41
N TYR A 62 10.16 -1.45 15.40
CA TYR A 62 10.61 -1.38 16.78
C TYR A 62 10.87 -2.78 17.37
N LEU A 63 9.93 -3.71 17.16
CA LEU A 63 10.00 -5.07 17.68
C LEU A 63 10.92 -6.01 16.87
N SER A 64 11.33 -5.62 15.66
CA SER A 64 12.19 -6.43 14.78
C SER A 64 13.58 -6.74 15.36
N ARG A 65 14.00 -6.01 16.42
CA ARG A 65 15.27 -6.23 17.12
C ARG A 65 15.33 -7.57 17.84
N SER A 66 14.20 -8.04 18.34
CA SER A 66 14.10 -9.23 19.20
C SER A 66 13.15 -10.30 18.65
N SER A 67 12.43 -10.04 17.56
CA SER A 67 11.43 -10.96 17.02
C SER A 67 11.50 -11.11 15.51
N ALA A 68 11.78 -12.33 15.06
CA ALA A 68 11.69 -12.72 13.64
C ALA A 68 10.27 -12.54 13.08
N LYS A 69 9.23 -12.77 13.91
CA LYS A 69 7.83 -12.53 13.53
C LYS A 69 7.57 -11.06 13.29
N ALA A 70 8.05 -10.17 14.16
CA ALA A 70 7.91 -8.73 13.96
C ALA A 70 8.65 -8.26 12.71
N ARG A 71 9.82 -8.84 12.43
CA ARG A 71 10.58 -8.55 11.22
C ARG A 71 9.87 -9.02 9.95
N LEU A 72 9.21 -10.17 9.98
CA LEU A 72 8.36 -10.64 8.89
C LEU A 72 7.13 -9.73 8.71
N LEU A 73 6.49 -9.27 9.79
CA LEU A 73 5.42 -8.27 9.74
C LEU A 73 5.89 -6.96 9.12
N TRP A 74 7.11 -6.52 9.45
CA TRP A 74 7.72 -5.34 8.85
C TRP A 74 7.93 -5.50 7.35
N MET A 75 8.36 -6.68 6.89
CA MET A 75 8.42 -7.00 5.46
C MET A 75 7.04 -6.98 4.79
N GLY A 76 6.01 -7.49 5.47
CA GLY A 76 4.63 -7.38 5.01
C GLY A 76 4.18 -5.92 4.88
N GLY A 77 4.58 -5.07 5.83
CA GLY A 77 4.40 -3.62 5.74
C GLY A 77 5.13 -3.01 4.54
N MET A 78 6.40 -3.38 4.30
CA MET A 78 7.13 -2.93 3.11
C MET A 78 6.43 -3.34 1.82
N PHE A 79 5.94 -4.58 1.72
CA PHE A 79 5.15 -5.03 0.58
C PHE A 79 3.87 -4.22 0.40
N TYR A 80 3.13 -3.94 1.48
CA TYR A 80 1.95 -3.08 1.44
C TYR A 80 2.29 -1.70 0.88
N PHE A 81 3.33 -1.02 1.39
CA PHE A 81 3.74 0.29 0.89
C PHE A 81 4.21 0.22 -0.57
N THR A 82 4.94 -0.82 -0.96
CA THR A 82 5.34 -1.04 -2.36
C THR A 82 4.11 -1.15 -3.26
N TYR A 83 3.13 -1.97 -2.89
CA TYR A 83 1.91 -2.15 -3.68
C TYR A 83 1.08 -0.87 -3.77
N THR A 84 0.83 -0.22 -2.63
CA THR A 84 0.05 1.02 -2.55
C THR A 84 0.68 2.11 -3.39
N TYR A 85 1.98 2.36 -3.22
CA TYR A 85 2.64 3.46 -3.92
C TYR A 85 3.07 3.10 -5.35
N ALA A 86 3.13 1.82 -5.72
CA ALA A 86 3.12 1.42 -7.14
C ALA A 86 1.78 1.80 -7.79
N SER A 87 0.66 1.50 -7.12
CA SER A 87 -0.66 1.90 -7.61
C SER A 87 -0.76 3.43 -7.75
N MET A 88 -0.32 4.19 -6.75
CA MET A 88 -0.32 5.66 -6.84
C MET A 88 0.62 6.21 -7.93
N ALA A 89 1.76 5.56 -8.20
CA ALA A 89 2.69 6.02 -9.22
C ALA A 89 2.25 5.67 -10.66
N PHE A 90 1.48 4.60 -10.85
CA PHE A 90 1.14 4.08 -12.17
C PHE A 90 -0.35 4.18 -12.56
N LEU A 91 -1.25 4.29 -11.58
CA LEU A 91 -2.70 4.33 -11.83
C LEU A 91 -3.32 5.70 -11.54
N ALA A 92 -2.84 6.42 -10.52
CA ALA A 92 -3.37 7.75 -10.21
C ALA A 92 -2.98 8.74 -11.30
N SER A 93 -3.87 9.69 -11.58
CA SER A 93 -3.57 10.82 -12.45
C SER A 93 -2.40 11.62 -11.91
N TYR A 94 -1.56 12.12 -12.81
CA TYR A 94 -0.38 12.88 -12.43
C TYR A 94 -0.76 14.10 -11.58
N ASN A 95 -0.11 14.22 -10.42
CA ASN A 95 -0.33 15.29 -9.46
C ASN A 95 0.98 15.69 -8.75
N SER A 96 0.91 16.71 -7.90
CA SER A 96 2.07 17.29 -7.19
C SER A 96 2.81 16.29 -6.29
N LEU A 97 2.18 15.19 -5.88
CA LEU A 97 2.75 14.17 -5.01
C LEU A 97 3.41 13.03 -5.78
N PHE A 98 3.41 13.04 -7.12
CA PHE A 98 3.95 11.95 -7.94
C PHE A 98 5.37 11.51 -7.53
N LEU A 99 6.31 12.45 -7.38
CA LEU A 99 7.68 12.10 -6.98
C LEU A 99 7.77 11.55 -5.55
N LEU A 100 6.86 11.96 -4.67
CA LEU A 100 6.76 11.42 -3.32
C LEU A 100 6.32 9.95 -3.37
N TYR A 101 5.33 9.62 -4.21
CA TYR A 101 4.88 8.24 -4.42
C TYR A 101 6.01 7.36 -4.94
N VAL A 102 6.74 7.83 -5.96
CA VAL A 102 7.91 7.13 -6.52
C VAL A 102 8.99 6.92 -5.45
N GLY A 103 9.24 7.92 -4.60
CA GLY A 103 10.21 7.81 -3.51
C GLY A 103 9.82 6.75 -2.47
N ILE A 104 8.55 6.73 -2.05
CA ILE A 104 8.04 5.70 -1.11
C ILE A 104 8.10 4.32 -1.76
N LEU A 105 7.69 4.20 -3.02
CA LEU A 105 7.78 2.97 -3.80
C LEU A 105 9.23 2.45 -3.84
N ALA A 106 10.19 3.29 -4.21
CA ALA A 106 11.59 2.90 -4.31
C ALA A 106 12.18 2.45 -2.96
N LEU A 107 11.94 3.21 -1.89
CA LEU A 107 12.45 2.88 -0.55
C LEU A 107 11.82 1.61 0.03
N SER A 108 10.51 1.45 -0.14
CA SER A 108 9.79 0.26 0.34
C SER A 108 10.20 -0.99 -0.43
N LEU A 109 10.32 -0.89 -1.76
CA LEU A 109 10.78 -1.97 -2.62
C LEU A 109 12.23 -2.36 -2.29
N TYR A 110 13.11 -1.37 -2.09
CA TYR A 110 14.48 -1.61 -1.64
C TYR A 110 14.53 -2.37 -0.30
N GLY A 111 13.73 -1.93 0.68
CA GLY A 111 13.64 -2.58 1.98
C GLY A 111 13.13 -4.02 1.89
N LEU A 112 12.08 -4.24 1.09
CA LEU A 112 11.49 -5.56 0.86
C LEU A 112 12.49 -6.51 0.19
N MET A 113 13.07 -6.10 -0.95
CA MET A 113 14.03 -6.90 -1.70
C MET A 113 15.29 -7.19 -0.87
N GLY A 114 15.77 -6.18 -0.13
CA GLY A 114 16.91 -6.34 0.76
C GLY A 114 16.71 -7.41 1.82
N GLU A 115 15.49 -7.58 2.35
CA GLU A 115 15.19 -8.66 3.30
C GLU A 115 14.95 -10.00 2.59
N LEU A 116 14.19 -10.03 1.49
CA LEU A 116 13.89 -11.25 0.74
C LEU A 116 15.15 -11.97 0.24
N PHE A 117 16.15 -11.24 -0.26
CA PHE A 117 17.37 -11.85 -0.78
C PHE A 117 18.37 -12.24 0.30
N THR A 118 18.28 -11.66 1.51
CA THR A 118 19.31 -11.85 2.54
C THR A 118 18.88 -12.75 3.68
N THR A 119 17.57 -12.99 3.84
CA THR A 119 17.06 -13.66 5.03
C THR A 119 15.99 -14.67 4.70
N THR A 120 16.16 -15.88 5.22
CA THR A 120 15.11 -16.91 5.23
C THR A 120 14.51 -16.97 6.63
N TYR A 121 13.23 -16.63 6.74
CA TYR A 121 12.50 -16.72 8.00
C TYR A 121 11.77 -18.05 8.09
N ARG A 122 12.02 -18.81 9.16
CA ARG A 122 11.17 -19.94 9.54
C ARG A 122 10.27 -19.50 10.68
N VAL A 123 8.98 -19.36 10.39
CA VAL A 123 7.98 -18.99 11.37
C VAL A 123 6.91 -20.08 11.37
N ASN A 124 6.62 -20.64 12.54
CA ASN A 124 5.42 -21.45 12.70
C ASN A 124 4.22 -20.52 12.64
N VAL A 125 3.48 -20.63 11.53
CA VAL A 125 2.19 -19.99 11.33
C VAL A 125 1.14 -20.97 11.82
N ASP A 126 0.31 -20.55 12.77
CA ASP A 126 -0.86 -21.34 13.16
C ASP A 126 -1.82 -21.42 11.98
N ASP A 127 -2.28 -22.63 11.60
CA ASP A 127 -3.25 -22.86 10.52
C ASP A 127 -4.69 -22.50 10.97
N LYS A 128 -4.85 -21.37 11.66
CA LYS A 128 -6.15 -20.87 12.08
C LYS A 128 -6.88 -20.28 10.88
N LYS A 129 -7.77 -21.08 10.31
CA LYS A 129 -8.67 -20.66 9.23
C LYS A 129 -9.81 -19.84 9.82
N SER A 130 -10.00 -18.63 9.31
CA SER A 130 -11.10 -17.74 9.69
C SER A 130 -12.12 -17.66 8.55
N GLY A 131 -13.32 -18.21 8.78
CA GLY A 131 -14.41 -18.11 7.81
C GLY A 131 -14.79 -16.67 7.49
N PHE A 132 -14.68 -15.76 8.47
CA PHE A 132 -14.89 -14.33 8.26
C PHE A 132 -13.88 -13.75 7.27
N THR A 133 -12.58 -14.06 7.42
CA THR A 133 -11.55 -13.59 6.49
C THR A 133 -11.77 -14.13 5.09
N ALA A 134 -12.17 -15.40 4.96
CA ALA A 134 -12.47 -15.99 3.65
C ALA A 134 -13.67 -15.30 2.97
N ILE A 135 -14.77 -15.10 3.70
CA ILE A 135 -15.96 -14.39 3.19
C ILE A 135 -15.61 -12.97 2.81
N TYR A 136 -14.93 -12.23 3.70
CA TYR A 136 -14.51 -10.85 3.45
C TYR A 136 -13.68 -10.74 2.17
N LEU A 137 -12.61 -11.54 2.04
CA LEU A 137 -11.75 -11.52 0.85
C LEU A 137 -12.49 -11.92 -0.43
N THR A 138 -13.40 -12.89 -0.34
CA THR A 138 -14.22 -13.33 -1.48
C THR A 138 -15.14 -12.20 -1.94
N LEU A 139 -15.86 -11.57 -1.01
CA LEU A 139 -16.76 -10.46 -1.33
C LEU A 139 -16.00 -9.27 -1.90
N THR A 140 -14.89 -8.86 -1.28
CA THR A 140 -14.04 -7.78 -1.79
C THR A 140 -13.51 -8.10 -3.18
N GLY A 141 -13.04 -9.33 -3.42
CA GLY A 141 -12.58 -9.78 -4.73
C GLY A 141 -13.65 -9.71 -5.80
N LEU A 142 -14.87 -10.18 -5.50
CA LEU A 142 -16.00 -10.10 -6.43
C LEU A 142 -16.43 -8.66 -6.71
N MET A 143 -16.46 -7.80 -5.70
CA MET A 143 -16.79 -6.38 -5.86
C MET A 143 -15.78 -5.66 -6.76
N LEU A 144 -14.48 -5.89 -6.53
CA LEU A 144 -13.42 -5.34 -7.38
C LEU A 144 -13.56 -5.89 -8.80
N ALA A 145 -13.68 -7.21 -8.97
CA ALA A 145 -13.82 -7.81 -10.29
C ALA A 145 -15.00 -7.20 -11.09
N ALA A 146 -16.16 -7.03 -10.46
CA ALA A 146 -17.31 -6.41 -11.11
C ALA A 146 -17.04 -4.96 -11.53
N MET A 147 -16.41 -4.16 -10.65
CA MET A 147 -16.06 -2.78 -10.94
C MET A 147 -15.08 -2.67 -12.14
N TRP A 148 -14.02 -3.47 -12.12
CA TRP A 148 -13.00 -3.46 -13.19
C TRP A 148 -13.55 -4.01 -14.51
N ILE A 149 -14.37 -5.07 -14.49
CA ILE A 149 -15.04 -5.59 -15.70
C ILE A 149 -15.91 -4.51 -16.32
N LYS A 150 -16.74 -3.81 -15.51
CA LYS A 150 -17.58 -2.72 -16.00
C LYS A 150 -16.77 -1.62 -16.67
N MET A 151 -15.69 -1.19 -16.02
CA MET A 151 -14.80 -0.14 -16.54
C MET A 151 -14.19 -0.54 -17.91
N ILE A 152 -13.77 -1.80 -18.04
CA ILE A 152 -13.23 -2.34 -19.30
C ILE A 152 -14.33 -2.42 -20.36
N THR A 153 -15.52 -2.94 -20.03
CA THR A 153 -16.61 -3.05 -21.01
C THR A 153 -17.08 -1.69 -21.51
N ASP A 154 -17.19 -0.70 -20.62
CA ASP A 154 -17.61 0.66 -20.99
C ASP A 154 -16.59 1.31 -21.94
N SER A 155 -15.29 1.13 -21.67
CA SER A 155 -14.22 1.61 -22.56
C SER A 155 -14.24 0.91 -23.93
N LEU A 156 -14.45 -0.41 -23.97
CA LEU A 156 -14.53 -1.17 -25.23
C LEU A 156 -15.72 -0.76 -26.10
N ILE A 157 -16.87 -0.47 -25.49
CA ILE A 157 -18.09 -0.07 -26.22
C ILE A 157 -17.97 1.36 -26.75
N THR A 158 -17.44 2.28 -25.94
CA THR A 158 -17.37 3.71 -26.29
C THR A 158 -16.17 4.06 -27.16
N GLY A 159 -15.13 3.21 -27.18
CA GLY A 159 -13.84 3.51 -27.82
C GLY A 159 -13.05 4.62 -27.13
N MET A 160 -13.55 5.14 -26.00
CA MET A 160 -12.85 6.12 -25.18
C MET A 160 -11.96 5.38 -24.18
N ALA A 161 -10.83 5.99 -23.82
CA ALA A 161 -10.02 5.49 -22.73
C ALA A 161 -10.89 5.37 -21.46
N PRO A 162 -10.64 4.35 -20.61
CA PRO A 162 -11.30 4.28 -19.31
C PRO A 162 -11.09 5.63 -18.61
N GLY A 163 -12.16 6.25 -18.13
CA GLY A 163 -12.00 7.47 -17.34
C GLY A 163 -11.05 7.18 -16.18
N PRO A 164 -10.05 8.05 -15.91
CA PRO A 164 -9.37 7.98 -14.61
C PRO A 164 -10.44 8.11 -13.53
#